data_AF-A0A1S4DKX4-F1
#
_entry.id   AF-A0A1S4DKX4-F1
#
_cell.length_a   1.000
_cell.length_b   1.000
_cell.length_c   1.000
_cell.angle_alpha   90.00
_cell.angle_beta   90.00
_cell.angle_gamma   90.00
#
_symmetry.space_group_name_H-M   'P 1'
#
loop_
_entity.id
_entity.type
_entity.pdbx_description
1 polymer ?
#
loop_
_entity_poly.entity_id
_entity_poly.type
_entity_poly.pdbx_seq_one_letter_code
_entity_poly.pdbx_strand_id
1 'polypeptide(L)'
;MKESLFGVSEETTTGVKRLYQMQANGSLFPAINVNDSFTKSKAIAQLELWNERATCKLEKVYVLPKHLDEKVVALHLRKLGAKLTKLTPEQAAYIRVPTEGPYKPPHYMY
;
A
#
# COMPACT_ATOMS: atom_id res chain seq x y z
N MET A 1 23.93 10.55 13.37
CA MET A 1 22.67 10.57 12.58
C MET A 1 22.77 9.88 11.21
N LYS A 2 23.96 9.74 10.58
CA LYS A 2 24.09 9.08 9.26
C LYS A 2 24.08 7.53 9.28
N GLU A 3 24.24 6.90 10.44
CA GLU A 3 24.52 5.45 10.55
C GLU A 3 23.26 4.56 10.57
N SER A 4 22.05 5.12 10.54
CA SER A 4 20.80 4.35 10.66
C SER A 4 19.87 4.42 9.44
N LEU A 5 20.24 5.14 8.38
CA LEU A 5 19.40 5.28 7.18
C LEU A 5 19.88 4.30 6.09
N PHE A 6 19.15 3.18 5.93
CA PHE A 6 19.47 2.12 4.99
C PHE A 6 18.94 2.36 3.56
N GLY A 7 17.98 3.27 3.40
CA GLY A 7 17.36 3.58 2.12
C GLY A 7 16.09 4.40 2.26
N VAL A 8 15.41 4.65 1.14
CA VAL A 8 14.12 5.38 1.07
C VAL A 8 13.04 4.52 0.42
N SER A 9 11.83 4.57 0.95
CA SER A 9 10.63 4.14 0.23
C SER A 9 9.97 5.38 -0.37
N GLU A 10 9.70 5.38 -1.68
CA GLU A 10 8.97 6.47 -2.36
C GLU A 10 7.68 5.97 -3.00
N GLU A 11 6.57 6.62 -2.64
CA GLU A 11 5.21 6.32 -3.05
C GLU A 11 4.67 7.38 -4.03
N THR A 12 5.23 8.59 -4.02
CA THR A 12 4.77 9.68 -4.87
C THR A 12 5.32 9.55 -6.28
N THR A 13 4.48 9.83 -7.28
CA THR A 13 4.91 9.78 -8.69
C THR A 13 6.03 10.78 -8.99
N THR A 14 6.05 11.92 -8.31
CA THR A 14 7.13 12.92 -8.39
C THR A 14 8.42 12.41 -7.78
N GLY A 15 8.38 11.80 -6.60
CA GLY A 15 9.55 11.21 -5.97
C GLY A 15 10.12 10.04 -6.75
N VAL A 16 9.26 9.18 -7.31
CA VAL A 16 9.68 8.09 -8.21
C VAL A 16 10.40 8.64 -9.45
N LYS A 17 9.86 9.70 -10.09
CA LYS A 17 10.55 10.38 -11.21
C LYS A 17 11.91 10.92 -10.78
N ARG A 18 12.03 11.46 -9.56
CA ARG A 18 13.30 11.94 -9.03
C ARG A 18 14.30 10.79 -8.81
N LEU A 19 13.86 9.64 -8.32
CA LEU A 19 14.70 8.44 -8.20
C LEU A 19 15.22 7.97 -9.56
N TYR A 20 14.38 7.97 -10.62
CA TYR A 20 14.84 7.66 -11.98
C TYR A 20 15.89 8.66 -12.50
N GLN A 21 15.73 9.96 -12.22
CA GLN A 21 16.75 10.96 -12.56
C GLN A 21 18.06 10.69 -11.81
N MET A 22 17.99 10.35 -10.52
CA MET A 22 19.16 10.02 -9.71
C MET A 22 19.84 8.74 -10.20
N GLN A 23 19.07 7.75 -10.64
CA GLN A 23 19.58 6.54 -11.28
C GLN A 23 20.35 6.86 -12.57
N ALA A 24 19.75 7.67 -13.44
CA ALA A 24 20.40 8.09 -14.70
C ALA A 24 21.71 8.86 -14.44
N ASN A 25 21.76 9.63 -13.34
CA ASN A 25 22.91 10.42 -12.95
C ASN A 25 23.90 9.68 -12.03
N GLY A 26 23.71 8.37 -11.79
CA GLY A 26 24.59 7.56 -10.94
C GLY A 26 24.61 7.92 -9.45
N SER A 27 23.63 8.70 -8.98
CA SER A 27 23.52 9.17 -7.58
C SER A 27 22.43 8.44 -6.78
N LEU A 28 21.88 7.37 -7.34
CA LEU A 28 20.86 6.56 -6.67
C LEU A 28 21.45 5.87 -5.43
N PHE A 29 20.72 5.95 -4.33
CA PHE A 29 20.94 5.18 -3.12
C PHE A 29 19.81 4.14 -3.00
N PRO A 30 19.93 3.12 -2.12
CA PRO A 30 18.91 2.08 -1.99
C PRO A 30 17.52 2.70 -1.82
N ALA A 31 16.67 2.47 -2.81
CA ALA A 31 15.34 3.04 -2.87
C ALA A 31 14.33 2.00 -3.37
N ILE A 32 13.16 1.95 -2.75
CA ILE A 32 12.06 1.09 -3.16
C ILE A 32 10.93 1.97 -3.67
N ASN A 33 10.51 1.72 -4.90
CA ASN A 33 9.27 2.26 -5.43
C ASN A 33 8.09 1.46 -4.85
N VAL A 34 7.37 2.04 -3.89
CA VAL A 34 6.22 1.37 -3.26
C VAL A 34 5.00 1.33 -4.20
N ASN A 35 5.08 2.06 -5.32
CA ASN A 35 4.08 2.12 -6.37
C ASN A 35 4.25 1.00 -7.42
N ASP A 36 5.14 0.02 -7.20
CA ASP A 36 5.25 -1.12 -8.09
C ASP A 36 3.98 -1.99 -8.00
N SER A 37 3.05 -1.65 -8.90
CA SER A 37 1.66 -2.07 -9.02
C SER A 37 1.39 -3.58 -8.97
N PHE A 38 2.41 -4.40 -9.17
CA PHE A 38 2.26 -5.85 -9.31
C PHE A 38 1.72 -6.48 -8.02
N THR A 39 2.29 -6.12 -6.88
CA THR A 39 1.89 -6.69 -5.59
C THR A 39 0.71 -5.93 -4.97
N LYS A 40 0.64 -4.60 -5.10
CA LYS A 40 -0.37 -3.75 -4.45
C LYS A 40 -1.79 -3.99 -4.99
N SER A 41 -1.95 -4.13 -6.31
CA SER A 41 -3.29 -4.13 -6.90
C SER A 41 -3.48 -5.21 -7.95
N LYS A 42 -2.46 -5.55 -8.74
CA LYS A 42 -2.64 -6.44 -9.91
C LYS A 42 -2.90 -7.89 -9.49
N ALA A 43 -2.08 -8.46 -8.60
CA ALA A 43 -2.25 -9.85 -8.17
C ALA A 43 -3.57 -10.09 -7.41
N ILE A 44 -3.91 -9.19 -6.47
CA ILE A 44 -5.15 -9.33 -5.68
C ILE A 44 -6.38 -9.08 -6.53
N ALA A 45 -6.38 -8.04 -7.38
CA ALA A 45 -7.51 -7.81 -8.29
C ALA A 45 -7.73 -9.03 -9.20
N GLN A 46 -6.67 -9.65 -9.72
CA GLN A 46 -6.80 -10.84 -10.57
C GLN A 46 -7.36 -12.05 -9.81
N LEU A 47 -6.97 -12.27 -8.55
CA LEU A 47 -7.56 -13.31 -7.71
C LEU A 47 -9.05 -13.08 -7.46
N GLU A 48 -9.44 -11.84 -7.21
CA GLU A 48 -10.84 -11.47 -7.00
C GLU A 48 -11.68 -11.64 -8.27
N LEU A 49 -11.17 -11.11 -9.40
CA LEU A 49 -11.79 -11.30 -10.72
C LEU A 49 -11.95 -12.79 -11.06
N TRP A 50 -10.97 -13.62 -10.71
CA TRP A 50 -11.02 -15.06 -10.92
C TRP A 50 -12.08 -15.74 -10.06
N ASN A 51 -12.22 -15.34 -8.79
CA ASN A 51 -13.24 -15.88 -7.88
C ASN A 51 -14.66 -15.45 -8.31
N GLU A 52 -14.81 -14.20 -8.77
CA GLU A 52 -16.10 -13.65 -9.18
C GLU A 52 -16.45 -13.89 -10.66
N ARG A 53 -15.60 -14.58 -11.43
CA ARG A 53 -15.75 -14.78 -12.88
C ARG A 53 -17.09 -15.37 -13.32
N ALA A 54 -17.72 -16.18 -12.46
CA ALA A 54 -18.99 -16.85 -12.75
C ALA A 54 -20.22 -16.00 -12.39
N THR A 55 -20.02 -14.85 -11.73
CA THR A 55 -21.13 -14.04 -11.19
C THR A 55 -21.64 -12.98 -12.18
N CYS A 56 -20.97 -12.77 -13.32
CA CYS A 56 -21.25 -11.72 -14.30
C CYS A 56 -21.35 -10.29 -13.72
N LYS A 57 -20.89 -10.06 -12.48
CA LYS A 57 -21.02 -8.76 -11.79
C LYS A 57 -20.11 -7.67 -12.37
N LEU A 58 -19.14 -8.03 -13.20
CA LEU A 58 -17.99 -7.20 -13.51
C LEU A 58 -18.06 -6.55 -14.91
N GLU A 59 -19.19 -5.91 -15.23
CA GLU A 59 -19.39 -5.19 -16.50
C GLU A 59 -18.88 -3.74 -16.50
N LYS A 60 -18.35 -3.28 -15.36
CA LYS A 60 -17.94 -1.88 -15.13
C LYS A 60 -16.54 -1.79 -14.55
N VAL A 61 -16.02 -0.57 -14.44
CA VAL A 61 -14.76 -0.29 -13.75
C VAL A 61 -15.01 -0.29 -12.24
N TYR A 62 -14.25 -1.11 -11.51
CA TYR A 62 -14.30 -1.22 -10.05
C TYR A 62 -12.98 -0.80 -9.43
N VAL A 63 -13.05 -0.23 -8.22
CA VAL A 63 -11.89 0.05 -7.38
C VAL A 63 -11.78 -1.06 -6.34
N LEU A 64 -10.56 -1.53 -6.08
CA LEU A 64 -10.32 -2.58 -5.09
C LEU A 64 -10.81 -2.12 -3.69
N PRO A 65 -11.50 -2.97 -2.92
CA PRO A 65 -11.89 -2.65 -1.56
C PRO A 65 -10.69 -2.25 -0.67
N LYS A 66 -10.82 -1.18 0.12
CA LYS A 66 -9.73 -0.64 0.98
C LYS A 66 -9.11 -1.68 1.91
N HIS A 67 -9.89 -2.62 2.44
CA HIS A 67 -9.36 -3.66 3.34
C HIS A 67 -8.33 -4.58 2.66
N LEU A 68 -8.44 -4.78 1.33
CA LEU A 68 -7.46 -5.56 0.57
C LEU A 68 -6.18 -4.76 0.34
N ASP A 69 -6.29 -3.47 0.07
CA ASP A 69 -5.15 -2.57 -0.08
C ASP A 69 -4.33 -2.46 1.23
N GLU A 70 -5.03 -2.30 2.36
CA GLU A 70 -4.42 -2.29 3.70
C GLU A 70 -3.70 -3.62 4.00
N LYS A 71 -4.27 -4.76 3.59
CA LYS A 71 -3.66 -6.09 3.77
C LYS A 71 -2.36 -6.23 2.99
N VAL A 72 -2.29 -5.69 1.76
CA VAL A 72 -1.05 -5.71 0.98
C VAL A 72 0.04 -4.89 1.64
N VAL A 73 -0.30 -3.68 2.09
CA VAL A 73 0.65 -2.80 2.77
C VAL A 73 1.16 -3.47 4.05
N ALA A 74 0.29 -4.10 4.84
CA ALA A 74 0.70 -4.83 6.05
C ALA A 74 1.72 -5.96 5.78
N LEU A 75 1.60 -6.66 4.64
CA LEU A 75 2.57 -7.69 4.24
C LEU A 75 3.93 -7.09 3.85
N HIS A 76 3.94 -5.98 3.11
CA HIS A 76 5.19 -5.30 2.71
C HIS A 76 5.90 -4.69 3.91
N LEU A 77 5.18 -4.00 4.79
CA LEU A 77 5.74 -3.36 5.98
C LEU A 77 6.41 -4.38 6.90
N ARG A 78 5.85 -5.58 7.02
CA ARG A 78 6.47 -6.69 7.76
C ARG A 78 7.83 -7.08 7.17
N LYS A 79 7.95 -7.14 5.84
CA LYS A 79 9.22 -7.46 5.16
C LYS A 79 10.27 -6.37 5.37
N LEU A 80 9.83 -5.12 5.50
CA LEU A 80 10.68 -3.96 5.77
C LEU A 80 11.04 -3.80 7.26
N GLY A 81 10.56 -4.68 8.14
CA GLY A 81 10.80 -4.59 9.58
C GLY A 81 10.03 -3.47 10.30
N ALA A 82 9.08 -2.83 9.61
CA ALA A 82 8.23 -1.81 10.20
C ALA A 82 7.23 -2.45 11.19
N LYS A 83 7.14 -1.89 12.40
CA LYS A 83 6.22 -2.33 13.44
C LYS A 83 4.96 -1.47 13.42
N LEU A 84 3.84 -2.06 13.01
CA LEU A 84 2.54 -1.41 13.05
C LEU A 84 2.00 -1.39 14.49
N THR A 85 1.48 -0.23 14.91
CA THR A 85 0.75 -0.11 16.19
C THR A 85 -0.65 -0.70 16.02
N LYS A 86 -1.09 -1.50 16.97
CA LYS A 86 -2.46 -2.01 17.02
C LYS A 86 -3.31 -1.08 17.88
N LEU A 87 -4.48 -0.70 17.37
CA LEU A 87 -5.45 0.08 18.13
C LEU A 87 -6.01 -0.76 19.27
N THR A 88 -6.14 -0.16 20.46
CA THR A 88 -6.95 -0.74 21.53
C THR A 88 -8.44 -0.60 21.18
N PRO A 89 -9.34 -1.43 21.76
CA PRO A 89 -10.77 -1.29 21.55
C PRO A 89 -11.30 0.11 21.87
N GLU A 90 -10.74 0.74 22.91
CA GLU A 90 -11.08 2.11 23.34
C GLU A 90 -10.66 3.16 22.29
N GLN A 91 -9.44 3.04 21.75
CA GLN A 91 -8.95 3.94 20.70
C GLN A 91 -9.75 3.80 19.41
N ALA A 92 -10.04 2.56 19.01
CA ALA A 92 -10.85 2.26 17.83
C ALA A 92 -12.26 2.84 17.95
N ALA A 93 -12.90 2.68 19.12
CA ALA A 93 -14.19 3.28 19.43
C ALA A 93 -14.14 4.81 19.40
N TYR A 94 -13.08 5.42 19.94
CA TYR A 94 -12.90 6.87 19.98
C TYR A 94 -12.87 7.50 18.59
N ILE A 95 -12.10 6.92 17.66
CA ILE A 95 -12.01 7.40 16.26
C ILE A 95 -13.06 6.78 15.33
N ARG A 96 -13.94 5.93 15.86
CA ARG A 96 -15.05 5.26 15.15
C ARG A 96 -14.59 4.41 13.95
N VAL A 97 -13.55 3.61 14.15
CA VAL A 97 -13.09 2.62 13.16
C VAL A 97 -13.03 1.22 13.78
N PRO A 98 -13.12 0.15 12.98
CA PRO A 98 -12.86 -1.21 13.48
C PRO A 98 -11.39 -1.36 13.90
N THR A 99 -11.12 -2.24 14.88
CA THR A 99 -9.76 -2.51 15.36
C THR A 99 -8.84 -3.09 14.29
N GLU A 100 -9.39 -3.80 13.31
CA GLU A 100 -8.66 -4.45 12.21
C GLU A 100 -8.83 -3.71 10.86
N GLY A 101 -9.44 -2.52 10.88
CA GLY A 101 -9.72 -1.73 9.68
C GLY A 101 -11.03 -2.12 8.95
N PRO A 102 -11.36 -1.45 7.83
CA PRO A 102 -10.59 -0.39 7.20
C PRO A 102 -10.48 0.86 8.07
N TYR A 103 -9.30 1.47 8.13
CA TYR A 103 -8.98 2.58 9.05
C TYR A 103 -9.27 3.96 8.47
N LYS A 104 -9.73 4.02 7.22
CA LYS A 104 -10.01 5.26 6.49
C LYS A 104 -11.30 5.15 5.68
N PRO A 105 -12.08 6.23 5.59
CA PRO A 105 -13.33 6.22 4.83
C PRO A 105 -13.06 6.14 3.31
N PRO A 106 -14.06 5.77 2.48
CA PRO A 106 -13.87 5.60 1.04
C PRO A 106 -13.34 6.83 0.29
N HIS A 107 -13.68 8.04 0.76
CA HIS A 107 -13.25 9.30 0.15
C HIS A 107 -11.83 9.73 0.55
N TYR A 108 -11.15 8.97 1.41
CA TYR A 108 -9.78 9.27 1.83
C TYR A 108 -8.79 8.88 0.71
N MET A 109 -7.99 9.85 0.29
CA MET A 109 -7.20 9.84 -0.95
C MET A 109 -5.88 9.04 -0.88
N TYR A 110 -5.57 8.47 0.28
CA TYR A 110 -4.33 7.71 0.53
C TYR A 110 -4.62 6.35 1.19
#